data_AF-A0A0A8L4L0-F1
#
_entry.id   AF-A0A0A8L4L0-F1
#
_cell.length_a   1.000
_cell.length_b   1.000
_cell.length_c   1.000
_cell.angle_alpha   90.00
_cell.angle_beta   90.00
_cell.angle_gamma   90.00
#
_symmetry.space_group_name_H-M   'P 1'
#
loop_
_entity.id
_entity.type
_entity.pdbx_description
1 polymer ?
#
loop_
_entity_poly.entity_id
_entity_poly.type
_entity_poly.pdbx_seq_one_letter_code
_entity_poly.pdbx_strand_id
1 'polypeptide(L)'
;MSLRLITRVASRVAARPASTQIARNVIARPTFISLPRHFSSAAPTFNQHTTKVAQVLNSEVELETSQQVAELPEELAGFLGKYGFEPVKQQGRNLAHIRRQLNDETINVFFDVAQVSNLPVEPAALEQAEEQLEEDFDNLSDNFANVNVVVVKNSDNTAVSFELLMNMQEGSFYVDSVTPYESAEAALNDSAEAELKRELGYHGPPFSNLDESLQESLESYLESRGITTDLTSFISNYSEFKENNEYIQWLSKMKNFFE
;
A
#
# COMPACT_ATOMS: atom_id res chain seq x y z
N MET A 1 45.31 -71.84 17.33
CA MET A 1 45.18 -73.29 17.61
C MET A 1 44.79 -73.42 19.07
N SER A 2 43.83 -74.21 19.54
CA SER A 2 42.89 -75.13 18.93
C SER A 2 41.97 -75.62 20.06
N LEU A 3 40.68 -75.82 19.76
CA LEU A 3 39.77 -76.86 20.28
C LEU A 3 39.46 -76.89 21.80
N ARG A 4 38.21 -76.65 22.25
CA ARG A 4 36.97 -77.44 22.16
C ARG A 4 36.80 -78.52 23.26
N LEU A 5 35.54 -78.58 23.75
CA LEU A 5 34.78 -79.65 24.42
C LEU A 5 35.01 -79.88 25.94
N ILE A 6 34.01 -79.61 26.79
CA ILE A 6 32.83 -80.42 27.18
C ILE A 6 33.20 -81.73 27.90
N THR A 7 32.88 -81.84 29.20
CA THR A 7 32.07 -82.94 29.75
C THR A 7 31.48 -82.67 31.13
N ARG A 8 30.33 -83.31 31.35
CA ARG A 8 29.41 -83.34 32.51
C ARG A 8 30.09 -83.95 33.77
N VAL A 9 29.52 -83.84 34.98
CA VAL A 9 28.60 -84.87 35.54
C VAL A 9 28.07 -84.49 36.95
N ALA A 10 26.80 -84.90 37.18
CA ALA A 10 26.07 -85.29 38.40
C ALA A 10 25.75 -84.31 39.55
N SER A 11 24.49 -83.85 39.52
CA SER A 11 23.43 -84.05 40.53
C SER A 11 23.79 -84.44 41.98
N ARG A 12 23.29 -83.62 42.93
CA ARG A 12 22.51 -84.10 44.09
C ARG A 12 21.35 -83.15 44.39
N VAL A 13 20.15 -83.71 44.30
CA VAL A 13 18.89 -83.10 44.70
C VAL A 13 18.79 -83.18 46.22
N ALA A 14 18.52 -82.06 46.87
CA ALA A 14 18.05 -82.02 48.25
C ALA A 14 16.74 -81.22 48.25
N ALA A 15 15.62 -81.93 48.38
CA ALA A 15 14.31 -81.36 48.56
C ALA A 15 14.23 -80.71 49.95
N ARG A 16 13.82 -79.44 50.00
CA ARG A 16 13.45 -78.73 51.23
C ARG A 16 12.03 -78.20 51.12
N PRO A 17 11.29 -78.21 52.23
CA PRO A 17 9.84 -78.12 52.23
C PRO A 17 9.33 -76.76 51.77
N ALA A 18 8.25 -76.79 50.99
CA ALA A 18 7.49 -75.62 50.62
C ALA A 18 6.87 -74.99 51.88
N SER A 19 7.40 -73.84 52.27
CA SER A 19 6.72 -72.90 53.17
C SER A 19 5.86 -71.99 52.31
N THR A 20 4.55 -72.18 52.36
CA THR A 20 3.56 -71.24 51.83
C THR A 20 3.68 -69.92 52.59
N GLN A 21 4.43 -68.97 52.03
CA GLN A 21 4.33 -67.57 52.46
C GLN A 21 3.07 -66.98 51.84
N ILE A 22 2.11 -66.63 52.69
CA ILE A 22 0.99 -65.78 52.32
C ILE A 22 1.59 -64.42 51.98
N ALA A 23 1.67 -64.10 50.69
CA ALA A 23 2.01 -62.77 50.22
C ALA A 23 0.95 -61.80 50.76
N ARG A 24 1.33 -60.95 51.72
CA ARG A 24 0.54 -59.77 52.03
C ARG A 24 0.64 -58.86 50.81
N ASN A 25 -0.46 -58.69 50.09
CA ASN A 25 -0.62 -57.62 49.10
C ASN A 25 -0.44 -56.28 49.82
N VAL A 26 0.78 -55.76 49.82
CA VAL A 26 1.00 -54.35 50.11
C VAL A 26 0.58 -53.61 48.85
N ILE A 27 -0.60 -52.98 48.90
CA ILE A 27 -0.98 -51.98 47.91
C ILE A 27 0.03 -50.85 48.05
N ALA A 28 1.03 -50.81 47.16
CA ALA A 28 1.91 -49.66 47.04
C ALA A 28 1.03 -48.48 46.58
N ARG A 29 0.71 -47.59 47.52
CA ARG A 29 0.11 -46.30 47.16
C ARG A 29 1.15 -45.56 46.30
N PRO A 30 0.81 -45.14 45.07
CA PRO A 30 1.71 -44.28 44.32
C PRO A 30 1.80 -42.97 45.09
N THR A 31 2.96 -42.70 45.69
CA THR A 31 3.30 -41.34 46.12
C THR A 31 3.48 -40.53 44.85
N PHE A 32 2.44 -39.81 44.45
CA PHE A 32 2.55 -38.75 43.46
C PHE A 32 3.49 -37.68 44.05
N ILE A 33 4.76 -37.75 43.67
CA ILE A 33 5.70 -36.66 43.91
C ILE A 33 5.26 -35.53 42.99
N SER A 34 4.50 -34.59 43.52
CA SER A 34 4.21 -33.33 42.83
C SER A 34 5.52 -32.56 42.72
N LEU A 35 6.26 -32.77 41.62
CA LEU A 35 7.34 -31.88 41.23
C LEU A 35 6.72 -30.49 41.02
N PRO A 36 7.14 -29.46 41.78
CA PRO A 36 6.65 -28.11 41.52
C PRO A 36 7.07 -27.73 40.10
N ARG A 37 6.08 -27.53 39.21
CA ARG A 37 6.31 -26.90 37.91
C ARG A 37 6.86 -25.51 38.20
N HIS A 38 8.17 -25.35 38.05
CA HIS A 38 8.81 -24.05 38.12
C HIS A 38 8.38 -23.28 36.89
N PHE A 39 7.52 -22.29 37.07
CA PHE A 39 7.27 -21.29 36.04
C PHE A 39 8.55 -20.45 35.94
N SER A 40 9.29 -20.60 34.85
CA SER A 40 10.38 -19.68 34.52
C SER A 40 9.73 -18.37 34.09
N SER A 41 9.60 -17.41 35.00
CA SER A 41 9.37 -16.01 34.63
C SER A 41 10.70 -15.46 34.14
N ALA A 42 10.97 -15.57 32.84
CA ALA A 42 12.03 -14.78 32.24
C ALA A 42 11.68 -13.30 32.49
N ALA A 43 12.58 -12.54 33.11
CA ALA A 43 12.44 -11.09 33.17
C ALA A 43 12.31 -10.57 31.72
N PRO A 44 11.45 -9.58 31.44
CA PRO A 44 11.36 -9.03 30.09
C PRO A 44 12.74 -8.50 29.71
N THR A 45 13.38 -9.16 28.74
CA THR A 45 14.62 -8.65 28.17
C THR A 45 14.24 -7.45 27.34
N PHE A 46 14.48 -6.25 27.88
CA PHE A 46 14.25 -5.00 27.18
C PHE A 46 15.14 -4.98 25.95
N ASN A 47 14.54 -5.05 24.77
CA ASN A 47 15.29 -5.09 23.53
C ASN A 47 15.83 -3.68 23.25
N GLN A 48 17.14 -3.50 23.39
CA GLN A 48 17.79 -2.20 23.17
C GLN A 48 17.56 -1.66 21.77
N HIS A 49 17.40 -2.53 20.77
CA HIS A 49 17.11 -2.12 19.40
C HIS A 49 15.70 -1.57 19.24
N THR A 50 14.68 -2.20 19.84
CA THR A 50 13.30 -1.68 19.78
C THR A 50 13.18 -0.35 20.53
N THR A 51 13.86 -0.24 21.67
CA THR A 51 13.93 1.02 22.45
C THR A 51 14.51 2.16 21.63
N LYS A 52 15.61 1.90 20.90
CA LYS A 52 16.25 2.90 20.05
C LYS A 52 15.32 3.34 18.92
N VAL A 53 14.63 2.40 18.28
CA VAL A 53 13.65 2.71 17.22
C VAL A 53 12.50 3.55 17.77
N ALA A 54 11.91 3.16 18.90
CA ALA A 54 10.85 3.92 19.55
C ALA A 54 11.29 5.35 19.93
N GLN A 55 12.52 5.52 20.42
CA GLN A 55 13.05 6.85 20.76
C GLN A 55 13.22 7.74 19.52
N VAL A 56 13.74 7.20 18.42
CA VAL A 56 13.89 7.96 17.16
C VAL A 56 12.52 8.30 16.58
N LEU A 57 11.60 7.34 16.51
CA LEU A 57 10.24 7.60 16.02
C LEU A 57 9.52 8.65 16.87
N ASN A 58 9.75 8.67 18.18
CA ASN A 58 9.20 9.71 19.06
C ASN A 58 9.71 11.11 18.67
N SER A 59 11.02 11.27 18.47
CA SER A 59 11.56 12.58 18.05
C SER A 59 11.07 12.99 16.66
N GLU A 60 10.98 12.07 15.70
CA GLU A 60 10.46 12.36 14.36
C GLU A 60 8.98 12.77 14.41
N VAL A 61 8.13 12.04 15.14
CA VAL A 61 6.70 12.40 15.29
C VAL A 61 6.54 13.79 15.90
N GLU A 62 7.31 14.13 16.93
CA GLU A 62 7.27 15.45 17.56
C GLU A 62 7.67 16.57 16.59
N LEU A 63 8.75 16.37 15.84
CA LEU A 63 9.24 17.33 14.85
C LEU A 63 8.21 17.55 13.73
N GLU A 64 7.74 16.48 13.10
CA GLU A 64 6.81 16.57 11.96
C GLU A 64 5.44 17.09 12.40
N THR A 65 4.94 16.69 13.57
CA THR A 65 3.67 17.21 14.11
C THR A 65 3.77 18.71 14.41
N SER A 66 4.93 19.21 14.84
CA SER A 66 5.12 20.64 15.11
C SER A 66 5.11 21.50 13.85
N GLN A 67 5.48 20.92 12.71
CA GLN A 67 5.50 21.56 11.39
C GLN A 67 4.25 21.25 10.58
N GLN A 68 3.39 20.35 11.08
CA GLN A 68 2.20 19.90 10.39
C GLN A 68 1.24 21.06 10.13
N VAL A 69 0.88 21.22 8.85
CA VAL A 69 -0.20 22.10 8.45
C VAL A 69 -1.51 21.35 8.64
N ALA A 70 -2.27 21.70 9.68
CA ALA A 70 -3.48 20.98 10.05
C ALA A 70 -4.68 21.25 9.13
N GLU A 71 -4.73 22.45 8.55
CA GLU A 71 -5.79 22.87 7.64
C GLU A 71 -5.30 22.87 6.20
N LEU A 72 -6.23 22.76 5.26
CA LEU A 72 -5.88 22.82 3.84
C LEU A 72 -5.30 24.21 3.52
N PRO A 73 -4.09 24.32 2.93
CA PRO A 73 -3.52 25.58 2.47
C PRO A 73 -4.50 26.44 1.66
N GLU A 74 -4.43 27.76 1.82
CA GLU A 74 -5.35 28.71 1.17
C GLU A 74 -5.34 28.59 -0.36
N GLU A 75 -4.19 28.32 -0.96
CA GLU A 75 -4.03 28.11 -2.40
C GLU A 75 -4.85 26.90 -2.89
N LEU A 76 -4.75 25.77 -2.19
CA LEU A 76 -5.51 24.56 -2.50
C LEU A 76 -7.01 24.78 -2.30
N ALA A 77 -7.39 25.48 -1.23
CA ALA A 77 -8.79 25.86 -0.98
C ALA A 77 -9.32 26.80 -2.07
N GLY A 78 -8.49 27.72 -2.56
CA GLY A 78 -8.80 28.66 -3.64
C GLY A 78 -9.10 27.93 -4.96
N PHE A 79 -8.28 26.96 -5.33
CA PHE A 79 -8.52 26.11 -6.51
C PHE A 79 -9.86 25.36 -6.38
N LEU A 80 -10.05 24.65 -5.26
CA LEU A 80 -11.27 23.88 -5.01
C LEU A 80 -12.53 24.76 -5.09
N GLY A 81 -12.49 25.95 -4.47
CA GLY A 81 -13.60 26.91 -4.52
C GLY A 81 -13.84 27.51 -5.91
N LYS A 82 -12.78 27.83 -6.65
CA LYS A 82 -12.86 28.38 -8.02
C LYS A 82 -13.54 27.42 -8.98
N TYR A 83 -13.16 26.14 -8.93
CA TYR A 83 -13.67 25.12 -9.84
C TYR A 83 -14.84 24.31 -9.27
N GLY A 84 -15.15 24.43 -7.97
CA GLY A 84 -16.22 23.66 -7.32
C GLY A 84 -15.87 22.18 -7.12
N PHE A 85 -14.59 21.87 -6.93
CA PHE A 85 -14.13 20.53 -6.55
C PHE A 85 -14.16 20.37 -5.03
N GLU A 86 -14.42 19.13 -4.58
CA GLU A 86 -14.39 18.73 -3.19
C GLU A 86 -13.49 17.50 -3.03
N PRO A 87 -12.55 17.49 -2.08
CA PRO A 87 -11.72 16.33 -1.81
C PRO A 87 -12.51 15.24 -1.09
N VAL A 88 -12.41 14.01 -1.59
CA VAL A 88 -13.01 12.82 -0.97
C VAL A 88 -12.02 12.24 0.04
N LYS A 89 -12.38 12.31 1.32
CA LYS A 89 -11.49 11.91 2.41
C LYS A 89 -11.29 10.39 2.42
N GLN A 90 -10.07 9.96 2.10
CA GLN A 90 -9.59 8.59 2.22
C GLN A 90 -8.23 8.59 2.93
N GLN A 91 -8.22 8.24 4.22
CA GLN A 91 -7.00 8.15 5.02
C GLN A 91 -6.30 6.82 4.78
N GLY A 92 -4.96 6.82 4.75
CA GLY A 92 -4.15 5.60 4.57
C GLY A 92 -4.18 5.03 3.16
N ARG A 93 -4.67 5.79 2.17
CA ARG A 93 -4.61 5.47 0.74
C ARG A 93 -3.76 6.51 0.01
N ASN A 94 -2.91 6.05 -0.90
CA ASN A 94 -2.09 6.91 -1.76
C ASN A 94 -2.93 7.59 -2.83
N LEU A 95 -3.90 6.87 -3.40
CA LEU A 95 -4.81 7.41 -4.41
C LEU A 95 -5.68 8.52 -3.79
N ALA A 96 -5.43 9.75 -4.20
CA ALA A 96 -6.28 10.89 -3.89
C ALA A 96 -7.45 10.96 -4.86
N HIS A 97 -8.56 11.53 -4.41
CA HIS A 97 -9.80 11.68 -5.18
C HIS A 97 -10.41 13.05 -4.92
N ILE A 98 -10.57 13.86 -5.96
CA ILE A 98 -11.39 15.07 -5.93
C ILE A 98 -12.61 14.90 -6.83
N ARG A 99 -13.73 15.47 -6.42
CA ARG A 99 -15.01 15.32 -7.12
C ARG A 99 -15.68 16.67 -7.29
N ARG A 100 -16.23 16.91 -8.48
CA ARG A 100 -17.07 18.07 -8.80
C ARG A 100 -18.42 17.58 -9.31
N GLN A 101 -19.50 18.09 -8.71
CA GLN A 101 -20.87 17.78 -9.14
C GLN A 101 -21.42 18.95 -9.95
N LEU A 102 -21.77 18.69 -11.21
CA LEU A 102 -22.53 19.59 -12.07
C LEU A 102 -23.97 19.07 -12.18
N ASN A 103 -24.86 19.87 -12.78
CA ASN A 103 -26.26 19.46 -12.96
C ASN A 103 -26.38 18.20 -13.83
N ASP A 104 -25.66 18.17 -14.95
CA ASP A 104 -25.78 17.10 -15.95
C ASP A 104 -24.69 16.03 -15.84
N GLU A 105 -23.56 16.37 -15.21
CA GLU A 105 -22.36 15.52 -15.15
C GLU A 105 -21.74 15.54 -13.74
N THR A 106 -21.04 14.48 -13.38
CA THR A 106 -20.17 14.41 -12.21
C THR A 106 -18.75 14.11 -12.67
N ILE A 107 -17.79 14.94 -12.29
CA ILE A 107 -16.38 14.80 -12.65
C ILE A 107 -15.63 14.23 -11.44
N ASN A 108 -14.89 13.16 -11.65
CA ASN A 108 -14.02 12.55 -10.64
C ASN A 108 -12.59 12.60 -11.18
N VAL A 109 -11.65 13.04 -10.36
CA VAL A 109 -10.22 13.06 -10.70
C VAL A 109 -9.48 12.26 -9.65
N PHE A 110 -8.70 11.28 -10.10
CA PHE A 110 -7.89 10.41 -9.27
C PHE A 110 -6.41 10.55 -9.65
N PHE A 111 -5.54 10.60 -8.65
CA PHE A 111 -4.09 10.68 -8.85
C PHE A 111 -3.37 10.05 -7.66
N ASP A 112 -2.23 9.40 -7.90
CA ASP A 112 -1.44 8.78 -6.84
C ASP A 112 -0.48 9.80 -6.23
N VAL A 113 -0.69 10.11 -4.95
CA VAL A 113 0.12 11.07 -4.20
C VAL A 113 1.58 10.61 -4.08
N ALA A 114 1.80 9.32 -3.86
CA ALA A 114 3.16 8.80 -3.72
C ALA A 114 3.88 8.80 -5.07
N GLN A 115 3.19 8.56 -6.18
CA GLN A 115 3.79 8.74 -7.50
C GLN A 115 4.22 10.20 -7.67
N VAL A 116 3.31 11.17 -7.51
CA VAL A 116 3.59 12.60 -7.72
C VAL A 116 4.70 13.13 -6.82
N SER A 117 4.68 12.81 -5.52
CA SER A 117 5.64 13.33 -4.55
C SER A 117 7.04 12.69 -4.64
N ASN A 118 7.16 11.49 -5.21
CA ASN A 118 8.46 10.82 -5.37
C ASN A 118 9.14 11.11 -6.72
N LEU A 119 8.49 11.85 -7.62
CA LEU A 119 9.12 12.23 -8.89
C LEU A 119 10.26 13.24 -8.62
N PRO A 120 11.46 13.00 -9.17
CA PRO A 120 12.59 13.89 -8.96
C PRO A 120 12.39 15.24 -9.67
N VAL A 121 12.06 16.28 -8.91
CA VAL A 121 12.03 17.66 -9.40
C VAL A 121 13.43 18.28 -9.25
N GLU A 122 14.42 17.79 -10.00
CA GLU A 122 15.79 18.30 -9.95
C GLU A 122 16.07 19.28 -11.11
N PRO A 123 16.26 20.60 -10.87
CA PRO A 123 16.73 21.53 -11.89
C PRO A 123 18.18 21.24 -12.35
N ALA A 124 18.94 20.43 -11.60
CA ALA A 124 20.31 20.05 -11.93
C ALA A 124 20.42 18.94 -12.99
N ALA A 125 19.31 18.24 -13.29
CA ALA A 125 19.28 17.26 -14.38
C ALA A 125 19.43 17.91 -15.77
N LEU A 126 19.18 19.22 -15.89
CA LEU A 126 19.25 19.96 -17.15
C LEU A 126 20.68 20.14 -17.68
N GLU A 127 21.70 20.26 -16.81
CA GLU A 127 23.10 20.41 -17.25
C GLU A 127 23.77 19.06 -17.62
N GLN A 128 23.24 17.94 -17.13
CA GLN A 128 23.77 16.60 -17.43
C GLN A 128 22.96 15.87 -18.53
N ALA A 129 21.69 16.25 -18.75
CA ALA A 129 20.86 15.67 -19.79
C ALA A 129 21.34 16.00 -21.21
N GLU A 130 21.93 17.18 -21.46
CA GLU A 130 22.39 17.54 -22.81
C GLU A 130 23.53 16.63 -23.34
N GLU A 131 24.29 15.95 -22.46
CA GLU A 131 25.38 15.05 -22.85
C GLU A 131 24.98 13.55 -22.89
N GLN A 132 23.78 13.17 -22.47
CA GLN A 132 23.34 11.77 -22.35
C GLN A 132 22.06 11.40 -23.13
N LEU A 133 21.57 12.28 -24.01
CA LEU A 133 20.35 12.10 -24.82
C LEU A 133 20.29 10.86 -25.74
N GLU A 134 21.32 10.02 -25.82
CA GLU A 134 21.33 8.84 -26.71
C GLU A 134 21.02 7.49 -26.02
N GLU A 135 20.95 7.36 -24.69
CA GLU A 135 20.82 6.02 -24.08
C GLU A 135 19.89 5.84 -22.85
N ASP A 136 18.81 6.63 -22.69
CA ASP A 136 17.75 6.19 -21.76
C ASP A 136 16.35 6.72 -22.11
N PHE A 137 15.58 5.91 -22.84
CA PHE A 137 14.14 6.13 -23.04
C PHE A 137 13.35 5.87 -21.74
N ASP A 138 13.98 5.21 -20.75
CA ASP A 138 13.36 4.88 -19.47
C ASP A 138 13.23 6.10 -18.53
N ASN A 139 14.11 7.11 -18.65
CA ASN A 139 14.06 8.35 -17.85
C ASN A 139 12.94 9.32 -18.29
N LEU A 140 12.26 9.09 -19.42
CA LEU A 140 11.12 9.93 -19.81
C LEU A 140 9.91 9.66 -18.90
N SER A 141 9.78 8.43 -18.40
CA SER A 141 8.70 8.02 -17.49
C SER A 141 8.78 8.70 -16.12
N ASP A 142 9.97 9.14 -15.71
CA ASP A 142 10.23 9.79 -14.42
C ASP A 142 9.70 11.24 -14.34
N ASN A 143 9.12 11.76 -15.43
CA ASN A 143 8.53 13.10 -15.46
C ASN A 143 7.00 13.10 -15.50
N PHE A 144 6.38 11.94 -15.68
CA PHE A 144 4.94 11.82 -15.83
C PHE A 144 4.29 11.15 -14.63
N ALA A 145 3.18 11.74 -14.18
CA ALA A 145 2.28 11.11 -13.23
C ALA A 145 0.97 10.69 -13.93
N ASN A 146 0.39 9.58 -13.50
CA ASN A 146 -0.90 9.13 -14.03
C ASN A 146 -2.03 9.87 -13.32
N VAL A 147 -2.93 10.45 -14.11
CA VAL A 147 -4.14 11.11 -13.63
C VAL A 147 -5.33 10.52 -14.36
N ASN A 148 -6.26 9.94 -13.60
CA ASN A 148 -7.47 9.36 -14.15
C ASN A 148 -8.65 10.32 -13.96
N VAL A 149 -9.31 10.71 -15.05
CA VAL A 149 -10.49 11.57 -15.02
C VAL A 149 -11.72 10.79 -15.49
N VAL A 150 -12.68 10.59 -14.60
CA VAL A 150 -13.94 9.92 -14.93
C VAL A 150 -15.09 10.91 -14.91
N VAL A 151 -15.68 11.12 -16.08
CA VAL A 151 -16.90 11.92 -16.22
C VAL A 151 -18.10 11.01 -16.30
N VAL A 152 -19.00 11.14 -15.33
CA VAL A 152 -20.27 10.42 -15.24
C VAL A 152 -21.38 11.33 -15.72
N LYS A 153 -22.19 10.87 -16.66
CA LYS A 153 -23.41 11.56 -17.08
C LYS A 153 -24.56 11.19 -16.15
N ASN A 154 -25.14 12.19 -15.49
CA ASN A 154 -26.16 11.96 -14.46
C ASN A 154 -27.49 11.43 -15.03
N SER A 155 -27.76 11.64 -16.33
CA SER A 155 -29.05 11.27 -16.95
C SER A 155 -29.25 9.77 -17.14
N ASP A 156 -28.21 9.06 -17.60
CA ASP A 156 -28.24 7.63 -17.92
C ASP A 156 -27.20 6.83 -17.12
N ASN A 157 -26.47 7.51 -16.23
CA ASN A 157 -25.40 6.97 -15.40
C ASN A 157 -24.24 6.38 -16.21
N THR A 158 -24.12 6.66 -17.51
CA THR A 158 -22.96 6.26 -18.32
C THR A 158 -21.72 7.05 -17.91
N ALA A 159 -20.54 6.51 -18.19
CA ALA A 159 -19.29 7.17 -17.83
C ALA A 159 -18.26 7.09 -18.95
N VAL A 160 -17.35 8.06 -18.98
CA VAL A 160 -16.14 8.02 -19.81
C VAL A 160 -14.94 8.25 -18.91
N SER A 161 -13.97 7.35 -18.99
CA SER A 161 -12.69 7.46 -18.30
C SER A 161 -11.63 7.97 -19.28
N PHE A 162 -10.91 9.00 -18.88
CA PHE A 162 -9.76 9.55 -19.56
C PHE A 162 -8.53 9.24 -18.73
N GLU A 163 -7.63 8.42 -19.25
CA GLU A 163 -6.30 8.25 -18.66
C GLU A 163 -5.40 9.35 -19.19
N LEU A 164 -4.86 10.15 -18.27
CA LEU A 164 -3.99 11.27 -18.59
C LEU A 164 -2.58 11.03 -18.06
N LEU A 165 -1.60 11.47 -18.83
CA LEU A 165 -0.22 11.63 -18.40
C LEU A 165 0.00 13.11 -18.08
N MET A 166 0.28 13.41 -16.83
CA MET A 166 0.59 14.76 -16.36
C MET A 166 2.10 14.96 -16.36
N ASN A 167 2.61 15.91 -17.16
CA ASN A 167 4.00 16.30 -17.12
C ASN A 167 4.24 17.28 -15.95
N MET A 168 5.04 16.86 -14.99
CA MET A 168 5.34 17.66 -13.79
C MET A 168 6.20 18.90 -14.06
N GLN A 169 7.03 18.87 -15.10
CA GLN A 169 7.92 20.00 -15.43
C GLN A 169 7.19 21.05 -16.26
N GLU A 170 6.42 20.62 -17.25
CA GLU A 170 5.69 21.53 -18.15
C GLU A 170 4.36 22.00 -17.57
N GLY A 171 3.74 21.24 -16.65
CA GLY A 171 2.41 21.55 -16.13
C GLY A 171 1.31 21.34 -17.17
N SER A 172 1.45 20.29 -17.99
CA SER A 172 0.53 19.93 -19.08
C SER A 172 -0.03 18.51 -18.90
N PHE A 173 -1.19 18.27 -19.51
CA PHE A 173 -1.80 16.93 -19.58
C PHE A 173 -1.76 16.41 -21.02
N TYR A 174 -1.52 15.12 -21.18
CA TYR A 174 -1.65 14.40 -22.44
C TYR A 174 -2.65 13.27 -22.26
N VAL A 175 -3.58 13.11 -23.20
CA VAL A 175 -4.55 12.01 -23.17
C VAL A 175 -3.87 10.74 -23.70
N ASP A 176 -3.83 9.69 -22.88
CA ASP A 176 -3.28 8.39 -23.26
C ASP A 176 -4.39 7.48 -23.84
N SER A 177 -5.51 7.37 -23.12
CA SER A 177 -6.65 6.56 -23.57
C SER A 177 -8.00 7.13 -23.12
N VAL A 178 -9.05 6.77 -23.85
CA VAL A 178 -10.43 7.19 -23.59
C VAL A 178 -11.34 5.97 -23.64
N THR A 179 -11.83 5.54 -22.47
CA THR A 179 -12.64 4.33 -22.34
C THR A 179 -14.08 4.66 -21.94
N PRO A 180 -15.09 4.38 -22.79
CA PRO A 180 -16.48 4.51 -22.42
C PRO A 180 -16.96 3.31 -21.60
N TYR A 181 -17.79 3.57 -20.59
CA TYR A 181 -18.38 2.57 -19.71
C TYR A 181 -19.90 2.69 -19.70
N GLU A 182 -20.58 1.54 -19.63
CA GLU A 182 -22.05 1.45 -19.56
C GLU A 182 -22.63 2.07 -18.28
N SER A 183 -21.83 2.15 -17.21
CA SER A 183 -22.25 2.76 -15.95
C SER A 183 -21.09 3.37 -15.15
N ALA A 184 -21.42 4.31 -14.26
CA ALA A 184 -20.48 4.87 -13.28
C ALA A 184 -19.86 3.78 -12.40
N GLU A 185 -20.63 2.74 -12.05
CA GLU A 185 -20.13 1.61 -11.25
C GLU A 185 -19.06 0.83 -12.01
N ALA A 186 -19.24 0.58 -13.31
CA ALA A 186 -18.24 -0.11 -14.11
C ALA A 186 -16.90 0.67 -14.17
N ALA A 187 -16.98 2.00 -14.21
CA ALA A 187 -15.79 2.87 -14.24
C ALA A 187 -15.12 3.04 -12.86
N LEU A 188 -15.89 3.16 -11.77
CA LEU A 188 -15.39 3.65 -10.47
C LEU A 188 -15.25 2.59 -9.38
N ASN A 189 -15.80 1.39 -9.56
CA ASN A 189 -15.77 0.36 -8.52
C ASN A 189 -14.34 -0.14 -8.27
N ASP A 190 -13.90 -0.12 -7.01
CA ASP A 190 -12.54 -0.46 -6.57
C ASP A 190 -12.35 -1.95 -6.18
N SER A 191 -13.32 -2.82 -6.46
CA SER A 191 -13.18 -4.26 -6.26
C SER A 191 -12.22 -4.88 -7.27
N ALA A 192 -11.54 -5.96 -6.86
CA ALA A 192 -10.62 -6.69 -7.72
C ALA A 192 -11.31 -7.26 -8.98
N GLU A 193 -12.56 -7.69 -8.86
CA GLU A 193 -13.35 -8.17 -9.99
C GLU A 193 -13.72 -7.04 -10.97
N ALA A 194 -14.00 -5.85 -10.46
CA ALA A 194 -14.30 -4.68 -11.28
C ALA A 194 -13.06 -4.23 -12.06
N GLU A 195 -11.89 -4.23 -11.41
CA GLU A 195 -10.61 -3.91 -12.05
C GLU A 195 -10.29 -4.89 -13.19
N LEU A 196 -10.37 -6.19 -12.93
CA LEU A 196 -10.15 -7.22 -13.96
C LEU A 196 -11.15 -7.08 -15.12
N LYS A 197 -12.41 -6.69 -14.83
CA LYS A 197 -13.40 -6.44 -15.88
C LYS A 197 -13.02 -5.23 -16.75
N ARG A 198 -12.44 -4.18 -16.16
CA ARG A 198 -11.93 -3.02 -16.90
C ARG A 198 -10.75 -3.42 -17.76
N GLU A 199 -9.76 -4.13 -17.20
CA GLU A 199 -8.54 -4.58 -17.90
C GLU A 199 -8.84 -5.46 -19.11
N LEU A 200 -9.85 -6.32 -19.03
CA LEU A 200 -10.28 -7.17 -20.15
C LEU A 200 -11.13 -6.43 -21.19
N GLY A 201 -11.52 -5.18 -20.90
CA GLY A 201 -12.30 -4.32 -21.77
C GLY A 201 -11.49 -3.75 -22.93
N TYR A 202 -12.19 -3.21 -23.92
CA TYR A 202 -11.54 -2.44 -24.98
C TYR A 202 -11.43 -0.98 -24.55
N HIS A 203 -10.21 -0.45 -24.53
CA HIS A 203 -9.88 0.90 -24.06
C HIS A 203 -9.82 1.97 -25.16
N GLY A 204 -10.25 1.62 -26.36
CA GLY A 204 -10.06 2.47 -27.54
C GLY A 204 -8.74 2.20 -28.27
N PRO A 205 -8.54 2.81 -29.44
CA PRO A 205 -7.24 2.81 -30.11
C PRO A 205 -6.26 3.73 -29.36
N PRO A 206 -4.96 3.66 -29.66
CA PRO A 206 -4.02 4.69 -29.22
C PRO A 206 -4.56 6.08 -29.57
N PHE A 207 -4.52 7.02 -28.61
CA PHE A 207 -5.13 8.35 -28.80
C PHE A 207 -4.58 9.08 -30.03
N SER A 208 -3.27 8.95 -30.28
CA SER A 208 -2.59 9.52 -31.45
C SER A 208 -3.06 8.99 -32.80
N ASN A 209 -3.76 7.84 -32.83
CA ASN A 209 -4.35 7.28 -34.04
C ASN A 209 -5.77 7.82 -34.33
N LEU A 210 -6.34 8.61 -33.43
CA LEU A 210 -7.63 9.27 -33.66
C LEU A 210 -7.47 10.41 -34.67
N ASP A 211 -8.57 10.82 -35.29
CA ASP A 211 -8.59 12.03 -36.11
C ASP A 211 -8.19 13.26 -35.28
N GLU A 212 -7.38 14.16 -35.84
CA GLU A 212 -6.87 15.36 -35.14
C GLU A 212 -8.01 16.22 -34.59
N SER A 213 -9.10 16.40 -35.34
CA SER A 213 -10.24 17.20 -34.88
C SER A 213 -10.98 16.55 -33.70
N LEU A 214 -10.97 15.21 -33.62
CA LEU A 214 -11.51 14.50 -32.48
C LEU A 214 -10.59 14.66 -31.26
N GLN A 215 -9.28 14.54 -31.44
CA GLN A 215 -8.30 14.74 -30.36
C GLN A 215 -8.46 16.14 -29.73
N GLU A 216 -8.40 17.19 -30.55
CA GLU A 216 -8.57 18.58 -30.11
C GLU A 216 -9.91 18.82 -29.39
N SER A 217 -10.99 18.18 -29.87
CA SER A 217 -12.31 18.33 -29.27
C SER A 217 -12.43 17.67 -27.89
N LEU A 218 -11.74 16.54 -27.68
CA LEU A 218 -11.71 15.83 -26.39
C LEU A 218 -10.84 16.57 -25.38
N GLU A 219 -9.72 17.13 -25.82
CA GLU A 219 -8.86 18.00 -24.99
C GLU A 219 -9.61 19.26 -24.56
N SER A 220 -10.23 19.97 -25.52
CA SER A 220 -11.07 21.15 -25.23
C SER A 220 -12.24 20.82 -24.30
N TYR A 221 -12.81 19.62 -24.43
CA TYR A 221 -13.85 19.13 -23.53
C TYR A 221 -13.33 19.03 -22.08
N LEU A 222 -12.17 18.41 -21.87
CA LEU A 222 -11.53 18.29 -20.55
C LEU A 222 -11.19 19.67 -19.95
N GLU A 223 -10.61 20.57 -20.73
CA GLU A 223 -10.29 21.93 -20.29
C GLU A 223 -11.55 22.68 -19.81
N SER A 224 -12.66 22.56 -20.54
CA SER A 224 -13.93 23.20 -20.16
C SER A 224 -14.49 22.68 -18.82
N ARG A 225 -14.07 21.50 -18.37
CA ARG A 225 -14.43 20.89 -17.07
C ARG A 225 -13.46 21.25 -15.95
N GLY A 226 -12.39 21.99 -16.23
CA GLY A 226 -11.38 22.42 -15.28
C GLY A 226 -10.15 21.52 -15.21
N ILE A 227 -9.95 20.64 -16.21
CA ILE A 227 -8.71 19.88 -16.38
C ILE A 227 -7.74 20.77 -17.15
N THR A 228 -7.09 21.67 -16.43
CA THR A 228 -6.23 22.74 -16.97
C THR A 228 -4.89 22.76 -16.22
N THR A 229 -3.94 23.60 -16.63
CA THR A 229 -2.68 23.82 -15.89
C THR A 229 -2.91 24.18 -14.40
N ASP A 230 -3.97 24.91 -14.04
CA ASP A 230 -4.28 25.14 -12.62
C ASP A 230 -4.48 23.83 -11.82
N LEU A 231 -4.99 22.77 -12.47
CA LEU A 231 -5.16 21.46 -11.85
C LEU A 231 -3.81 20.75 -11.66
N THR A 232 -2.82 20.94 -12.55
CA THR A 232 -1.50 20.33 -12.36
C THR A 232 -0.83 20.91 -11.12
N SER A 233 -0.85 22.24 -10.96
CA SER A 233 -0.34 22.91 -9.75
C SER A 233 -1.08 22.45 -8.49
N PHE A 234 -2.41 22.30 -8.57
CA PHE A 234 -3.18 21.73 -7.46
C PHE A 234 -2.73 20.31 -7.12
N ILE A 235 -2.58 19.41 -8.10
CA ILE A 235 -2.19 18.02 -7.88
C ILE A 235 -0.81 17.95 -7.22
N SER A 236 0.18 18.73 -7.68
CA SER A 236 1.52 18.78 -7.09
C SER A 236 1.46 19.22 -5.61
N ASN A 237 0.88 20.39 -5.35
CA ASN A 237 0.82 20.97 -4.01
C ASN A 237 -0.05 20.14 -3.04
N TYR A 238 -1.15 19.56 -3.54
CA TYR A 238 -2.00 18.69 -2.73
C TYR A 238 -1.32 17.36 -2.41
N SER A 239 -0.51 16.84 -3.33
CA SER A 239 0.25 15.60 -3.11
C SER A 239 1.28 15.80 -2.01
N GLU A 240 2.07 16.87 -2.03
CA GLU A 240 3.00 17.20 -0.93
C GLU A 240 2.27 17.31 0.42
N PHE A 241 1.16 18.06 0.45
CA PHE A 241 0.37 18.22 1.67
C PHE A 241 -0.18 16.89 2.20
N LYS A 242 -0.73 16.04 1.33
CA LYS A 242 -1.31 14.75 1.73
C LYS A 242 -0.21 13.74 2.11
N GLU A 243 0.89 13.68 1.37
CA GLU A 243 2.03 12.81 1.64
C GLU A 243 2.56 13.05 3.06
N ASN A 244 2.84 14.31 3.41
CA ASN A 244 3.36 14.66 4.73
C ASN A 244 2.39 14.22 5.86
N ASN A 245 1.08 14.38 5.63
CA ASN A 245 0.06 13.95 6.58
C ASN A 245 -0.03 12.41 6.72
N GLU A 246 0.15 11.67 5.64
CA GLU A 246 0.22 10.21 5.67
C GLU A 246 1.54 9.74 6.31
N TYR A 247 2.65 10.43 6.09
CA TYR A 247 3.95 10.17 6.73
C TYR A 247 3.87 10.30 8.26
N ILE A 248 3.26 11.38 8.78
CA ILE A 248 3.03 11.55 10.23
C ILE A 248 2.18 10.40 10.79
N GLN A 249 1.13 9.99 10.07
CA GLN A 249 0.30 8.85 10.49
C GLN A 249 1.07 7.53 10.47
N TRP A 250 1.93 7.33 9.46
CA TRP A 250 2.80 6.17 9.36
C TRP A 250 3.80 6.13 10.52
N LEU A 251 4.49 7.24 10.81
CA LEU A 251 5.38 7.38 11.95
C LEU A 251 4.66 7.07 13.28
N SER A 252 3.44 7.56 13.43
CA SER A 252 2.61 7.30 14.61
C SER A 252 2.25 5.81 14.76
N LYS A 253 1.91 5.13 13.66
CA LYS A 253 1.64 3.68 13.67
C LYS A 253 2.91 2.88 13.97
N MET A 254 4.05 3.28 13.41
CA MET A 254 5.34 2.67 13.67
C MET A 254 5.75 2.84 15.13
N LYS A 255 5.60 4.04 15.69
CA LYS A 255 5.85 4.32 17.11
C LYS A 255 5.02 3.37 17.99
N ASN A 256 3.72 3.28 17.76
CA ASN A 256 2.82 2.38 18.50
C ASN A 256 3.20 0.90 18.40
N PHE A 257 3.89 0.48 17.33
CA PHE A 257 4.35 -0.91 17.18
C PHE A 257 5.64 -1.19 17.96
N PHE A 258 6.52 -0.20 18.13
CA PHE A 258 7.83 -0.36 18.77
C PHE A 258 7.86 0.04 20.25
N GLU A 259 6.84 0.74 20.74
CA GLU A 259 6.59 1.00 22.17
C GLU A 259 6.00 -0.22 22.90
#